data_AF-A0A378WGH2-F1
#
_entry.id   AF-A0A378WGH2-F1
#
_cell.length_a   1.000
_cell.length_b   1.000
_cell.length_c   1.000
_cell.angle_alpha   90.00
_cell.angle_beta   90.00
_cell.angle_gamma   90.00
#
_symmetry.space_group_name_H-M   'P 1'
#
loop_
_entity.id
_entity.type
_entity.pdbx_description
1 polymer ?
#
loop_
_entity_poly.entity_id
_entity_poly.type
_entity_poly.pdbx_seq_one_letter_code
_entity_poly.pdbx_strand_id
1 'polypeptide(L)'
;MEDEITLIKSREWPTRFLNVDENYIAITRPEDLNGFLYAKSLKPNQPIDFNKLDIACTDITWEGWNYLLPILQRRYFDNLPNEMEDFLLSFFWFLETDNNLSNLLVYLDSDDLKNFKDWISFILFSGKDNNSFIIENELLSILERM
;
A
#
# COMPACT_ATOMS: atom_id res chain seq x y z
N MET A 1 19.22 15.29 14.99
CA MET A 1 18.75 15.63 13.63
C MET A 1 17.53 14.77 13.43
N GLU A 2 16.35 15.36 13.28
CA GLU A 2 15.23 14.63 12.69
C GLU A 2 15.62 14.49 11.22
N ASP A 3 16.13 13.32 10.83
CA ASP A 3 16.48 13.09 9.42
C ASP A 3 15.22 13.26 8.58
N GLU A 4 15.29 14.15 7.60
CA GLU A 4 14.17 14.48 6.73
C GLU A 4 13.89 13.27 5.83
N ILE A 5 12.73 12.62 6.03
CA ILE A 5 12.35 11.46 5.23
C ILE A 5 12.08 11.93 3.80
N THR A 6 12.86 11.40 2.87
CA THR A 6 12.61 11.61 1.44
C THR A 6 11.52 10.65 0.98
N LEU A 7 10.49 11.19 0.34
CA LEU A 7 9.33 10.41 -0.12
C LEU A 7 9.59 9.71 -1.46
N ILE A 8 8.91 8.59 -1.68
CA ILE A 8 8.88 7.84 -2.93
C ILE A 8 8.26 8.72 -4.03
N LYS A 9 8.87 8.70 -5.21
CA LYS A 9 8.43 9.49 -6.37
C LYS A 9 7.00 9.10 -6.77
N SER A 10 6.17 10.08 -7.12
CA SER A 10 4.84 9.81 -7.68
C SER A 10 4.93 9.02 -8.98
N ARG A 11 3.94 8.18 -9.25
CA ARG A 11 3.86 7.37 -10.48
C ARG A 11 2.69 7.79 -11.36
N GLU A 12 2.82 7.48 -12.64
CA GLU A 12 1.73 7.60 -13.60
C GLU A 12 0.65 6.53 -13.35
N TRP A 13 -0.55 6.79 -13.87
CA TRP A 13 -1.67 5.86 -13.78
C TRP A 13 -1.32 4.52 -14.48
N PRO A 14 -1.60 3.36 -13.87
CA PRO A 14 -1.24 2.06 -14.44
C PRO A 14 -2.06 1.75 -15.70
N THR A 15 -1.51 0.90 -16.57
CA THR A 15 -2.25 0.39 -17.74
C THR A 15 -3.43 -0.45 -17.29
N ARG A 16 -3.25 -1.22 -16.21
CA ARG A 16 -4.29 -2.02 -15.58
C ARG A 16 -4.18 -1.88 -14.07
N PHE A 17 -5.29 -1.52 -13.41
CA PHE A 17 -5.32 -1.35 -11.95
C PHE A 17 -5.69 -2.65 -11.20
N LEU A 18 -6.60 -3.46 -11.75
CA LEU A 18 -7.12 -4.68 -11.11
C LEU A 18 -6.76 -5.95 -11.89
N ASN A 19 -6.37 -7.02 -11.19
CA ASN A 19 -6.04 -8.34 -11.74
C ASN A 19 -7.27 -9.18 -12.08
N VAL A 20 -8.40 -8.89 -11.45
CA VAL A 20 -9.63 -9.67 -11.54
C VAL A 20 -10.71 -8.91 -12.28
N ASP A 21 -11.49 -9.64 -13.07
CA ASP A 21 -12.72 -9.10 -13.65
C ASP A 21 -13.88 -9.29 -12.68
N GLU A 22 -14.90 -8.45 -12.81
CA GLU A 22 -16.10 -8.44 -11.95
C GLU A 22 -16.77 -9.81 -11.82
N ASN A 23 -16.72 -10.62 -12.87
CA ASN A 23 -17.30 -11.97 -12.91
C ASN A 23 -16.60 -12.98 -11.98
N TYR A 24 -15.40 -12.66 -11.49
CA TYR A 24 -14.62 -13.51 -10.60
C TYR A 24 -14.70 -13.09 -9.13
N ILE A 25 -15.44 -12.03 -8.82
CA ILE A 25 -15.69 -11.61 -7.44
C ILE A 25 -16.76 -12.51 -6.82
N ALA A 26 -16.40 -13.19 -5.74
CA ALA A 26 -17.35 -13.98 -4.98
C ALA A 26 -18.31 -13.04 -4.22
N ILE A 27 -19.55 -12.94 -4.69
CA ILE A 27 -20.57 -12.09 -4.07
C ILE A 27 -21.35 -12.94 -3.06
N THR A 28 -21.09 -12.73 -1.77
CA THR A 28 -21.90 -13.31 -0.69
C THR A 28 -22.98 -12.35 -0.22
N ARG A 29 -22.73 -11.04 -0.36
CA ARG A 29 -23.64 -9.92 -0.09
C ARG A 29 -23.44 -8.78 -1.09
N PRO A 30 -24.44 -7.92 -1.35
CA PRO A 30 -24.30 -6.80 -2.28
C PRO A 30 -23.15 -5.84 -1.93
N GLU A 31 -22.88 -5.65 -0.64
CA GLU A 31 -21.79 -4.80 -0.16
C GLU A 31 -20.39 -5.31 -0.51
N ASP A 32 -20.23 -6.62 -0.75
CA ASP A 32 -18.94 -7.22 -1.14
C ASP A 32 -18.41 -6.65 -2.47
N LEU A 33 -19.31 -6.07 -3.28
CA LEU A 33 -18.97 -5.47 -4.57
C LEU A 33 -18.60 -3.99 -4.46
N ASN A 34 -18.89 -3.32 -3.33
CA ASN A 34 -18.72 -1.87 -3.20
C ASN A 34 -17.26 -1.44 -3.35
N GLY A 35 -16.35 -2.11 -2.65
CA GLY A 35 -14.92 -1.82 -2.74
C GLY A 35 -14.36 -2.09 -4.14
N PHE A 36 -14.78 -3.19 -4.76
CA PHE A 36 -14.40 -3.52 -6.12
C PHE A 36 -14.90 -2.49 -7.14
N LEU A 37 -16.18 -2.09 -7.05
CA LEU A 37 -16.75 -1.07 -7.93
C LEU A 37 -16.08 0.28 -7.73
N TYR A 38 -15.74 0.63 -6.48
CA TYR A 38 -14.97 1.83 -6.20
C TYR A 38 -13.60 1.76 -6.90
N ALA A 39 -12.84 0.69 -6.69
CA ALA A 39 -11.53 0.50 -7.32
C ALA A 39 -11.61 0.53 -8.86
N LYS A 40 -12.62 -0.13 -9.44
CA LYS A 40 -12.88 -0.14 -10.89
C LYS A 40 -13.27 1.25 -11.44
N SER A 41 -13.88 2.09 -10.61
CA SER A 41 -14.31 3.43 -10.99
C SER A 41 -13.16 4.45 -11.02
N LEU A 42 -12.05 4.17 -10.34
CA LEU A 42 -10.92 5.08 -10.20
C LEU A 42 -10.38 5.54 -11.57
N LYS A 43 -9.98 6.82 -11.61
CA LYS A 43 -9.41 7.48 -12.80
C LYS A 43 -8.07 8.15 -12.47
N PRO A 44 -7.23 8.42 -13.49
CA PRO A 44 -6.01 9.21 -13.32
C PRO A 44 -6.29 10.52 -12.58
N ASN A 45 -5.42 10.89 -11.64
CA ASN A 45 -5.49 12.11 -10.84
C ASN A 45 -6.72 12.23 -9.91
N GLN A 46 -7.55 11.18 -9.80
CA GLN A 46 -8.63 11.15 -8.83
C GLN A 46 -8.06 10.95 -7.41
N PRO A 47 -8.48 11.74 -6.42
CA PRO A 47 -8.17 11.45 -5.02
C PRO A 47 -8.71 10.08 -4.61
N ILE A 48 -7.86 9.31 -3.93
CA ILE A 48 -8.21 7.98 -3.42
C ILE A 48 -8.73 8.11 -1.99
N ASP A 49 -9.87 7.46 -1.76
CA ASP A 49 -10.57 7.29 -0.50
C ASP A 49 -10.34 5.84 -0.06
N PHE A 50 -9.35 5.63 0.80
CA PHE A 50 -8.91 4.31 1.20
C PHE A 50 -9.95 3.57 2.05
N ASN A 51 -10.87 4.29 2.72
CA ASN A 51 -12.03 3.68 3.40
C ASN A 51 -12.97 2.96 2.44
N LYS A 52 -12.98 3.39 1.16
CA LYS A 52 -13.80 2.75 0.11
C LYS A 52 -13.01 1.73 -0.68
N LEU A 53 -11.68 1.67 -0.52
CA LEU A 53 -10.82 0.70 -1.18
C LEU A 53 -10.78 -0.61 -0.37
N ASP A 54 -11.95 -1.13 -0.08
CA ASP A 54 -12.15 -2.39 0.65
C ASP A 54 -12.11 -3.57 -0.33
N ILE A 55 -10.90 -3.92 -0.77
CA ILE A 55 -10.62 -5.02 -1.69
C ILE A 55 -9.41 -5.83 -1.23
N ALA A 56 -9.34 -7.09 -1.65
CA ALA A 56 -8.17 -7.91 -1.38
C ALA A 56 -6.93 -7.31 -2.06
N CYS A 57 -5.80 -7.27 -1.35
CA CYS A 57 -4.55 -6.74 -1.90
C CYS A 57 -4.07 -7.49 -3.16
N THR A 58 -4.44 -8.77 -3.27
CA THR A 58 -4.19 -9.64 -4.44
C THR A 58 -4.93 -9.21 -5.69
N ASP A 59 -6.05 -8.48 -5.55
CA ASP A 59 -6.87 -8.02 -6.67
C ASP A 59 -6.27 -6.80 -7.35
N ILE A 60 -5.31 -6.12 -6.71
CA ILE A 60 -4.58 -4.97 -7.28
C ILE A 60 -3.36 -5.49 -8.05
N THR A 61 -3.14 -4.96 -9.25
CA THR A 61 -1.96 -5.31 -10.07
C THR A 61 -0.68 -4.74 -9.46
N TRP A 62 0.49 -5.24 -9.85
CA TRP A 62 1.76 -4.64 -9.42
C TRP A 62 1.96 -3.21 -9.97
N GLU A 63 1.46 -2.91 -11.16
CA GLU A 63 1.41 -1.52 -11.66
C GLU A 63 0.51 -0.64 -10.78
N GLY A 64 -0.62 -1.18 -10.32
CA GLY A 64 -1.53 -0.55 -9.37
C GLY A 64 -0.84 -0.29 -8.03
N TRP A 65 -0.13 -1.27 -7.49
CA TRP A 65 0.65 -1.10 -6.25
C TRP A 65 1.78 -0.08 -6.40
N ASN A 66 2.51 -0.10 -7.51
CA ASN A 66 3.53 0.91 -7.82
C ASN A 66 2.92 2.33 -7.82
N TYR A 67 1.69 2.47 -8.33
CA TYR A 67 0.95 3.73 -8.29
C TYR A 67 0.45 4.12 -6.88
N LEU A 68 -0.07 3.16 -6.12
CA LEU A 68 -0.63 3.39 -4.78
C LEU A 68 0.42 3.65 -3.71
N LEU A 69 1.56 2.96 -3.76
CA LEU A 69 2.63 3.03 -2.75
C LEU A 69 3.04 4.47 -2.37
N PRO A 70 3.38 5.35 -3.33
CA PRO A 70 3.75 6.73 -3.01
C PRO A 70 2.55 7.57 -2.51
N ILE A 71 1.30 7.19 -2.83
CA ILE A 71 0.09 7.84 -2.30
C ILE A 71 -0.13 7.42 -0.84
N LEU A 72 0.01 6.13 -0.56
CA LEU A 72 -0.07 5.56 0.80
C LEU A 72 0.95 6.20 1.73
N GLN A 73 2.20 6.32 1.28
CA GLN A 73 3.26 6.96 2.07
C GLN A 73 2.92 8.41 2.42
N ARG A 74 2.45 9.21 1.44
CA ARG A 74 2.07 10.61 1.70
C ARG A 74 0.92 10.71 2.67
N ARG A 75 -0.13 9.91 2.47
CA ARG A 75 -1.29 9.87 3.35
C ARG A 75 -0.94 9.44 4.78
N TYR A 76 0.01 8.52 4.92
CA TYR A 76 0.54 8.12 6.22
C TYR A 76 1.11 9.33 6.99
N PHE A 77 1.90 10.19 6.32
CA PHE A 77 2.45 11.40 6.94
C PHE A 77 1.43 12.54 7.11
N ASP A 78 0.41 12.62 6.25
CA ASP A 78 -0.52 13.76 6.22
C ASP A 78 -1.49 13.80 7.42
N ASN A 79 -2.00 12.65 7.90
CA ASN A 79 -2.81 12.53 9.13
C ASN A 79 -3.38 11.10 9.25
N LEU A 80 -2.63 10.14 9.80
CA LEU A 80 -3.25 8.92 10.30
C LEU A 80 -3.88 9.19 11.67
N PRO A 81 -5.22 9.06 11.77
CA PRO A 81 -5.67 8.25 12.89
C PRO A 81 -6.84 7.29 12.61
N ASN A 82 -7.39 7.12 11.39
CA ASN A 82 -8.44 6.09 11.16
C ASN A 82 -8.63 5.64 9.69
N GLU A 83 -8.38 6.50 8.69
CA GLU A 83 -8.90 6.24 7.33
C GLU A 83 -8.13 5.22 6.48
N MET A 84 -6.91 4.86 6.89
CA MET A 84 -6.07 3.92 6.13
C MET A 84 -5.45 2.82 6.99
N GLU A 85 -5.75 2.75 8.29
CA GLU A 85 -5.07 1.85 9.20
C GLU A 85 -5.23 0.40 8.72
N ASP A 86 -6.47 -0.06 8.55
CA ASP A 86 -6.77 -1.43 8.10
C ASP A 86 -6.17 -1.74 6.72
N PHE A 87 -6.23 -0.79 5.78
CA PHE A 87 -5.71 -1.00 4.43
C PHE A 87 -4.17 -1.03 4.39
N LEU A 88 -3.51 -0.17 5.17
CA LEU A 88 -2.06 -0.11 5.27
C LEU A 88 -1.51 -1.34 6.01
N LEU A 89 -2.17 -1.78 7.09
CA LEU A 89 -1.84 -3.03 7.79
C LEU A 89 -1.97 -4.22 6.84
N SER A 90 -3.10 -4.31 6.12
CA SER A 90 -3.34 -5.36 5.12
C SER A 90 -2.29 -5.36 4.02
N PHE A 91 -1.82 -4.19 3.59
CA PHE A 91 -0.74 -4.06 2.61
C PHE A 91 0.59 -4.63 3.13
N PHE A 92 0.98 -4.30 4.36
CA PHE A 92 2.23 -4.84 4.92
C PHE A 92 2.16 -6.35 5.16
N TRP A 93 1.03 -6.88 5.65
CA TRP A 93 0.81 -8.33 5.68
C TRP A 93 0.93 -8.96 4.30
N PHE A 94 0.30 -8.35 3.31
CA PHE A 94 0.39 -8.83 1.93
C PHE A 94 1.83 -8.87 1.42
N LEU A 95 2.65 -7.86 1.70
CA LEU A 95 4.07 -7.84 1.29
C LEU A 95 4.91 -8.90 1.99
N GLU A 96 4.66 -9.16 3.27
CA GLU A 96 5.38 -10.18 4.05
C GLU A 96 5.14 -11.59 3.46
N THR A 97 3.94 -11.86 2.96
CA THR A 97 3.59 -13.15 2.37
C THR A 97 4.22 -13.41 0.99
N ASP A 98 4.60 -14.65 0.74
CA ASP A 98 5.07 -15.16 -0.55
C ASP A 98 6.17 -14.31 -1.23
N ASN A 99 6.15 -14.22 -2.56
CA ASN A 99 7.06 -13.42 -3.38
C ASN A 99 6.54 -11.99 -3.62
N ASN A 100 5.56 -11.53 -2.84
CA ASN A 100 4.88 -10.24 -3.06
C ASN A 100 5.83 -9.06 -2.91
N LEU A 101 6.66 -9.06 -1.87
CA LEU A 101 7.73 -8.06 -1.73
C LEU A 101 8.62 -8.02 -2.96
N SER A 102 9.19 -9.16 -3.38
CA SER A 102 10.08 -9.23 -4.55
C SER A 102 9.43 -8.69 -5.81
N ASN A 103 8.13 -8.96 -6.02
CA ASN A 103 7.38 -8.44 -7.17
C ASN A 103 7.21 -6.92 -7.11
N LEU A 104 6.95 -6.34 -5.93
CA LEU A 104 6.86 -4.90 -5.76
C LEU A 104 8.22 -4.22 -6.00
N LEU A 105 9.31 -4.78 -5.46
CA LEU A 105 10.64 -4.18 -5.53
C LEU A 105 11.14 -4.00 -6.98
N VAL A 106 10.69 -4.81 -7.93
CA VAL A 106 11.02 -4.66 -9.37
C VAL A 106 10.58 -3.30 -9.93
N TYR A 107 9.61 -2.63 -9.31
CA TYR A 107 9.09 -1.33 -9.75
C TYR A 107 9.79 -0.13 -9.08
N LEU A 108 10.73 -0.36 -8.16
CA LEU A 108 11.43 0.69 -7.45
C LEU A 108 12.84 0.87 -8.00
N ASP A 109 13.20 2.12 -8.31
CA ASP A 109 14.59 2.47 -8.57
C ASP A 109 15.39 2.51 -7.25
N SER A 110 16.71 2.73 -7.33
CA SER A 110 17.57 2.73 -6.15
C SER A 110 17.18 3.78 -5.11
N ASP A 111 16.69 4.94 -5.55
CA ASP A 111 16.28 6.01 -4.64
C ASP A 111 14.95 5.66 -3.97
N ASP A 112 13.99 5.18 -4.75
CA ASP A 112 12.67 4.79 -4.24
C ASP A 112 12.77 3.58 -3.32
N LEU A 113 13.70 2.64 -3.59
CA LEU A 113 14.00 1.53 -2.70
C LEU A 113 14.53 2.04 -1.36
N LYS A 114 15.50 2.96 -1.38
CA LYS A 114 16.01 3.60 -0.15
C LYS A 114 14.89 4.32 0.59
N ASN A 115 14.09 5.11 -0.10
CA ASN A 115 12.99 5.87 0.50
C ASN A 115 11.90 4.97 1.09
N PHE A 116 11.65 3.80 0.47
CA PHE A 116 10.75 2.78 1.02
C PHE A 116 11.32 2.14 2.28
N LYS A 117 12.62 1.79 2.30
CA LYS A 117 13.30 1.31 3.53
C LYS A 117 13.27 2.34 4.65
N ASP A 118 13.53 3.60 4.33
CA ASP A 118 13.53 4.70 5.29
C ASP A 118 12.12 4.91 5.89
N TRP A 119 11.07 4.76 5.08
CA TRP A 119 9.69 4.81 5.56
C TRP A 119 9.34 3.67 6.51
N ILE A 120 9.68 2.43 6.16
CA ILE A 120 9.45 1.28 7.04
C ILE A 120 10.23 1.43 8.35
N SER A 121 11.49 1.87 8.26
CA SER A 121 12.34 2.13 9.42
C SER A 121 11.76 3.23 10.30
N PHE A 122 11.16 4.26 9.71
CA PHE A 122 10.47 5.31 10.47
C PHE A 122 9.27 4.77 11.23
N ILE A 123 8.43 3.94 10.58
CA ILE A 123 7.28 3.30 11.23
C ILE A 123 7.76 2.49 12.44
N LEU A 124 8.79 1.66 12.28
CA LEU A 124 9.31 0.80 13.35
C LEU A 124 10.01 1.56 14.48
N PHE A 125 10.86 2.55 14.16
CA PHE A 125 11.87 3.04 15.10
C PHE A 125 11.71 4.50 15.53
N SER A 126 10.73 5.24 14.98
CA SER A 126 10.53 6.65 15.37
C SER A 126 10.00 6.85 16.80
N GLY A 127 9.50 5.78 17.44
CA GLY A 127 8.94 5.81 18.80
C GLY A 127 7.65 6.62 18.93
N LYS A 128 7.11 7.12 17.82
CA LYS A 128 5.88 7.95 17.76
C LYS A 128 4.72 7.26 17.05
N ASP A 129 4.92 6.08 16.46
CA ASP A 129 3.87 5.33 15.76
C ASP A 129 3.27 4.23 16.65
N ASN A 130 1.97 4.31 16.94
CA ASN A 130 1.24 3.29 17.70
C ASN A 130 1.04 1.98 16.92
N ASN A 131 1.07 2.02 15.59
CA ASN A 131 0.89 0.84 14.73
C ASN A 131 2.17 -0.01 14.63
N SER A 132 3.32 0.57 14.99
CA SER A 132 4.61 -0.15 15.02
C SER A 132 4.50 -1.47 15.77
N PHE A 133 3.77 -1.52 16.89
CA PHE A 133 3.59 -2.72 17.71
C PHE A 133 2.66 -3.78 17.07
N ILE A 134 1.78 -3.37 16.16
CA ILE A 134 0.80 -4.27 15.53
C ILE A 134 1.43 -5.06 14.39
N ILE A 135 2.31 -4.40 13.62
CA ILE A 135 2.95 -4.96 12.41
C ILE A 135 4.48 -5.06 12.53
N GLU A 136 5.00 -5.11 13.77
CA GLU A 136 6.45 -5.09 14.01
C GLU A 136 7.16 -6.23 13.26
N ASN A 137 6.62 -7.45 13.35
CA ASN A 137 7.22 -8.64 12.76
C ASN A 137 7.23 -8.56 11.23
N GLU A 138 6.12 -8.10 10.67
CA GLU A 138 5.91 -7.93 9.24
C GLU A 138 6.89 -6.93 8.66
N LEU A 139 7.01 -5.77 9.29
CA LEU A 139 7.91 -4.71 8.86
C LEU A 139 9.37 -5.11 9.02
N LEU A 140 9.74 -5.82 10.10
CA LEU A 140 11.08 -6.38 10.28
C LEU A 140 11.40 -7.41 9.20
N SER A 141 10.48 -8.34 8.93
CA SER A 141 10.60 -9.36 7.88
C SER A 141 10.78 -8.73 6.50
N ILE A 142 10.05 -7.65 6.21
CA ILE A 142 10.22 -6.89 4.97
C ILE A 142 11.62 -6.27 4.92
N LEU A 143 12.07 -5.57 5.98
CA LEU A 143 13.39 -4.95 6.01
C LEU A 143 14.53 -5.95 5.84
N GLU A 144 14.44 -7.14 6.43
CA GLU A 144 15.45 -8.19 6.31
C GLU A 144 15.60 -8.72 4.87
N ARG A 145 14.53 -8.63 4.08
CA ARG A 145 14.47 -9.13 2.70
C ARG A 145 14.79 -8.08 1.63
N MET A 146 14.87 -6.80 2.00
CA MET A 146 15.16 -5.70 1.07
C MET A 146 16.64 -5.32 1.06
#